data_AF-A0A1G3H4F9-F1
#
_entry.id   AF-A0A1G3H4F9-F1
#
_cell.length_a   1.000
_cell.length_b   1.000
_cell.length_c   1.000
_cell.angle_alpha   90.00
_cell.angle_beta   90.00
_cell.angle_gamma   90.00
#
_symmetry.space_group_name_H-M   'P 1'
#
loop_
_entity.id
_entity.type
_entity.pdbx_description
1 polymer ?
#
loop_
_entity_poly.entity_id
_entity_poly.type
_entity_poly.pdbx_seq_one_letter_code
_entity_poly.pdbx_strand_id
1 'polypeptide(L)' 'MAHVFALAALLAGPSSATENVAPLKDLTAVITLLGLPCEQVVSARQQADNGHIATCRNGLRYRVFVNAEGRVVAQKL' A
#
# COMPACT_ATOMS: atom_id res chain seq x y z
N MET A 1 4.58 55.95 8.53
CA MET A 1 4.40 55.05 9.70
C MET A 1 2.89 54.96 9.93
N ALA A 2 2.19 53.83 9.82
CA ALA A 2 2.55 52.50 10.27
C ALA A 2 1.85 51.39 9.45
N HIS A 3 2.68 50.43 9.04
CA HIS A 3 2.50 49.00 8.83
C HIS A 3 1.08 48.41 8.70
N VAL A 4 0.74 47.99 7.47
CA VAL A 4 -0.22 46.92 7.22
C VAL A 4 0.47 45.60 7.54
N PHE A 5 0.10 44.96 8.64
CA PHE A 5 0.60 43.64 9.04
C PHE A 5 -0.23 42.58 8.30
N ALA A 6 0.26 42.08 7.17
CA ALA A 6 -0.38 40.97 6.45
C ALA A 6 -0.05 39.64 7.16
N LEU A 7 -1.03 39.06 7.84
CA LEU A 7 -0.92 37.76 8.50
C LEU A 7 -0.93 36.66 7.42
N ALA A 8 0.25 36.17 7.04
CA ALA A 8 0.37 34.99 6.19
C ALA A 8 0.01 33.73 7.01
N ALA A 9 -1.27 33.37 7.02
CA ALA A 9 -1.71 32.09 7.56
C ALA A 9 -1.21 30.97 6.64
N LEU A 10 -0.14 30.27 7.08
CA LEU A 10 0.28 29.02 6.46
C LEU A 10 -0.85 28.00 6.66
N LEU A 11 -1.58 27.72 5.58
CA LEU A 11 -2.51 26.60 5.51
C LEU A 11 -1.69 25.31 5.57
N ALA A 12 -1.44 24.81 6.78
CA ALA A 12 -1.04 23.43 7.01
C ALA A 12 -2.22 22.53 6.61
N GLY A 13 -2.28 22.21 5.32
CA GLY A 13 -3.26 21.27 4.80
C GLY A 13 -3.11 19.90 5.49
N PRO A 14 -4.21 19.20 5.78
CA PRO A 14 -4.13 17.86 6.35
C PRO A 14 -3.36 16.96 5.38
N SER A 15 -2.24 16.40 5.83
CA SER A 15 -1.61 15.27 5.15
C SER A 15 -2.58 14.11 5.22
N SER A 16 -3.40 13.97 4.17
CA SER A 16 -4.19 12.77 3.97
C SER A 16 -3.21 11.66 3.64
N ALA A 17 -2.79 10.90 4.66
CA ALA A 17 -2.26 9.57 4.47
C ALA A 17 -3.39 8.78 3.80
N THR A 18 -3.38 8.78 2.47
CA THR A 18 -4.35 8.05 1.66
C THR A 18 -4.31 6.60 2.12
N GLU A 19 -5.33 6.20 2.87
CA GLU A 19 -5.56 4.81 3.22
C GLU A 19 -5.87 4.12 1.91
N ASN A 20 -4.79 3.59 1.34
CA ASN A 20 -4.68 3.12 -0.01
C ASN A 20 -5.50 1.81 -0.10
N VAL A 21 -6.83 1.93 -0.25
CA VAL A 21 -7.72 0.78 -0.45
C VAL A 21 -7.53 0.19 -1.86
N ALA A 22 -7.16 1.02 -2.83
CA ALA A 22 -6.86 0.59 -4.20
C ALA A 22 -5.83 -0.55 -4.27
N PRO A 23 -4.62 -0.45 -3.65
CA PRO A 23 -3.64 -1.52 -3.69
C PRO A 23 -4.11 -2.81 -2.99
N LEU A 24 -5.08 -2.76 -2.07
CA LEU A 24 -5.59 -3.99 -1.44
C LEU A 24 -6.37 -4.86 -2.43
N LYS A 25 -7.22 -4.24 -3.26
CA LYS A 25 -8.01 -4.97 -4.26
C LYS A 25 -7.11 -5.52 -5.37
N ASP A 26 -6.14 -4.71 -5.80
CA ASP A 26 -5.17 -5.13 -6.83
C ASP A 26 -4.28 -6.26 -6.34
N LEU A 27 -3.77 -6.20 -5.09
CA LEU A 27 -2.99 -7.29 -4.50
C LEU A 27 -3.81 -8.56 -4.33
N THR A 28 -5.09 -8.45 -3.96
CA THR A 28 -6.00 -9.62 -3.90
C THR A 28 -6.09 -10.30 -5.26
N ALA A 29 -6.33 -9.53 -6.34
CA ALA A 29 -6.42 -10.07 -7.69
C ALA A 29 -5.10 -10.74 -8.12
N VAL A 30 -3.95 -10.10 -7.85
CA VAL A 30 -2.62 -10.67 -8.17
C VAL A 30 -2.38 -11.99 -7.45
N ILE A 31 -2.66 -12.08 -6.14
CA ILE A 31 -2.44 -13.31 -5.36
C ILE A 31 -3.33 -14.44 -5.86
N THR A 32 -4.59 -14.14 -6.19
CA THR A 32 -5.52 -15.12 -6.77
C THR A 32 -5.10 -15.57 -8.16
N LEU A 33 -4.61 -14.66 -9.01
CA LEU A 33 -4.08 -14.99 -10.34
C LEU A 33 -2.86 -15.91 -10.28
N LEU A 34 -2.07 -15.82 -9.20
CA LEU A 34 -0.94 -16.71 -8.93
C LEU A 34 -1.38 -18.08 -8.36
N GLY A 35 -2.69 -18.31 -8.18
CA GLY A 35 -3.26 -19.56 -7.69
C GLY A 35 -3.11 -19.77 -6.18
N LEU A 36 -2.79 -18.73 -5.42
CA LEU A 36 -2.61 -18.81 -3.98
C LEU A 36 -3.94 -18.58 -3.25
N PRO A 37 -4.20 -19.30 -2.14
CA PRO A 37 -5.44 -19.13 -1.39
C PRO A 37 -5.41 -17.81 -0.62
N CYS A 38 -6.15 -16.81 -1.09
CA CYS A 38 -6.39 -15.55 -0.39
C CYS A 38 -7.79 -15.05 -0.73
N GLU A 39 -8.69 -14.99 0.26
CA GLU A 39 -10.06 -14.52 0.01
C GLU A 39 -10.09 -13.01 -0.27
N GLN A 40 -9.58 -12.23 0.68
CA GLN A 40 -9.52 -10.78 0.59
C GLN A 40 -8.30 -10.30 1.36
N VAL A 41 -7.47 -9.46 0.75
CA VAL A 41 -6.42 -8.76 1.45
C VAL A 41 -7.06 -7.70 2.34
N VAL A 42 -6.91 -7.85 3.66
CA VAL A 42 -7.42 -6.91 4.67
C VAL A 42 -6.38 -5.87 5.08
N SER A 43 -5.10 -6.12 4.77
CA SER A 43 -4.01 -5.18 5.02
C SER A 43 -2.88 -5.40 4.04
N ALA A 44 -2.30 -4.32 3.53
CA ALA A 44 -1.05 -4.34 2.78
C ALA A 44 -0.08 -3.32 3.36
N ARG A 45 1.20 -3.71 3.43
CA ARG A 45 2.30 -2.86 3.88
C ARG A 45 3.37 -2.88 2.79
N GLN A 46 3.76 -1.71 2.30
CA GLN A 46 4.96 -1.61 1.47
C GLN A 46 6.20 -1.93 2.32
N GLN A 47 7.11 -2.70 1.74
CA GLN A 47 8.41 -3.03 2.29
C GLN A 47 9.47 -2.19 1.56
N ALA A 48 10.57 -1.84 2.24
CA ALA A 48 11.66 -1.04 1.68
C ALA A 48 12.27 -1.65 0.40
N ASP A 49 12.19 -2.97 0.24
CA ASP A 49 12.78 -3.73 -0.87
C ASP A 49 11.87 -3.83 -2.11
N ASN A 50 11.02 -2.83 -2.38
CA ASN A 50 10.02 -2.82 -3.48
C ASN A 50 8.98 -3.95 -3.42
N GLY A 51 8.84 -4.60 -2.26
CA GLY A 51 7.84 -5.63 -2.01
C GLY A 51 6.61 -5.10 -1.26
N HIS A 52 5.52 -5.86 -1.26
CA HIS A 52 4.33 -5.61 -0.47
C HIS A 52 4.03 -6.83 0.38
N ILE A 53 3.83 -6.65 1.68
CA ILE A 53 3.30 -7.69 2.57
C ILE A 53 1.79 -7.54 2.61
N ALA A 54 1.08 -8.48 1.99
CA ALA A 54 -0.36 -8.60 2.05
C ALA A 54 -0.76 -9.57 3.16
N THR A 55 -1.76 -9.19 3.96
CA THR A 55 -2.42 -10.03 4.96
C THR A 55 -3.84 -10.29 4.50
N CYS A 56 -4.17 -11.56 4.33
CA CYS A 56 -5.48 -12.02 3.91
C CYS A 56 -6.41 -12.18 5.13
N ARG A 57 -7.71 -12.07 4.91
CA ARG A 57 -8.76 -12.23 5.93
C ARG A 57 -8.67 -13.56 6.69
N ASN A 58 -8.28 -14.62 6.00
CA ASN A 58 -8.04 -15.96 6.57
C ASN A 58 -6.75 -16.07 7.39
N GLY A 59 -6.02 -14.98 7.59
CA GLY A 59 -4.76 -14.94 8.35
C GLY A 59 -3.51 -15.29 7.56
N LEU A 60 -3.63 -15.72 6.29
CA LEU A 60 -2.47 -15.99 5.45
C LEU A 60 -1.76 -14.69 5.06
N ARG A 61 -0.43 -14.74 5.01
CA ARG A 61 0.40 -13.59 4.69
C ARG A 61 1.26 -13.91 3.48
N TYR A 62 1.36 -12.95 2.57
CA TYR A 62 2.13 -13.09 1.34
C TYR A 62 3.02 -11.88 1.13
N ARG A 63 4.27 -12.11 0.72
CA ARG A 63 5.16 -11.10 0.20
C ARG A 63 5.05 -11.10 -1.32
N VAL A 64 4.47 -10.04 -1.87
CA VAL A 64 4.35 -9.81 -3.31
C VAL A 64 5.49 -8.90 -3.75
N PHE A 65 6.29 -9.33 -4.72
CA PHE A 65 7.44 -8.56 -5.22
C PHE A 65 7.74 -8.93 -6.67
N VAL A 66 8.56 -8.11 -7.34
CA VAL A 66 9.09 -8.43 -8.66
C VAL A 66 10.40 -9.19 -8.51
N ASN A 67 10.50 -10.38 -9.10
CA ASN A 67 11.73 -11.18 -9.05
C ASN A 67 12.79 -10.65 -10.03
N ALA A 68 13.98 -11.27 -10.04
CA ALA A 68 15.07 -10.87 -10.93
C ALA A 68 14.76 -11.01 -12.44
N GLU A 69 13.74 -11.80 -12.79
CA GLU A 69 13.27 -11.97 -14.18
C GLU A 69 12.21 -10.93 -14.58
N GLY A 70 11.88 -9.98 -13.70
CA GLY A 70 10.87 -8.96 -13.94
C GLY A 70 9.43 -9.46 -13.79
N ARG A 71 9.21 -10.64 -13.19
CA ARG A 71 7.86 -11.19 -12.95
C ARG A 71 7.37 -10.87 -11.56
N VAL A 72 6.08 -10.56 -11.45
CA VAL A 72 5.40 -10.44 -10.16
C VAL A 72 5.21 -11.84 -9.57
N VAL A 73 5.74 -12.05 -8.38
CA VAL A 73 5.63 -13.29 -7.62
C VAL A 73 5.09 -13.00 -6.22
N ALA A 74 4.39 -13.96 -5.64
CA ALA A 74 3.91 -13.91 -4.28
C ALA A 74 4.45 -15.12 -3.51
N GLN A 75 5.13 -14.86 -2.41
CA GLN A 75 5.67 -15.91 -1.54
C GLN A 75 4.93 -15.89 -0.21
N LYS A 76 4.46 -17.05 0.25
CA LYS A 76 3.84 -17.19 1.56
C LYS A 76 4.86 -16.92 2.66
N LEU A 77 4.46 -16.14 3.67
CA LEU A 77 5.22 -15.87 4.89
C LEU A 77 4.78 -16.80 6.03
#